data_AF-Q0DVD9-F1
#
_entry.id   AF-Q0DVD9-F1
#
_cell.length_a   1.000
_cell.length_b   1.000
_cell.length_c   1.000
_cell.angle_alpha   90.00
_cell.angle_beta   90.00
_cell.angle_gamma   90.00
#
_symmetry.space_group_name_H-M   'P 1'
#
loop_
_entity.id
_entity.type
_entity.pdbx_description
1 polymer ?
#
loop_
_entity_poly.entity_id
_entity_poly.type
_entity_poly.pdbx_seq_one_letter_code
_entity_poly.pdbx_strand_id
1 'polypeptide(L)'
;ERASIEQWLQAEAQNFSPPSSALVFHLAFAPHLNIPQDHAVIAENEKKLQQVLNVYDEILSKNEYLAGDEFTLADLSHLPNSHYIVSSERGRKLFTGRKNVARWYDQISKRETWKQVVKMQREHPGAFE
;
A
#
# COMPACT_ATOMS: atom_id res chain seq x y z
N GLU A 1 6.02 20.16 -9.45
CA GLU A 1 6.45 18.87 -8.90
C GLU A 1 6.23 18.77 -7.39
N ARG A 2 6.98 19.51 -6.54
CA ARG A 2 6.84 19.48 -5.06
C ARG A 2 5.38 19.58 -4.56
N ALA A 3 4.59 20.51 -5.11
CA ALA A 3 3.18 20.64 -4.75
C ALA A 3 2.33 19.41 -5.08
N SER A 4 2.62 18.70 -6.19
CA SER A 4 1.95 17.44 -6.55
C SER A 4 2.32 16.35 -5.53
N ILE A 5 3.60 16.24 -5.19
CA ILE A 5 4.08 15.27 -4.18
C ILE A 5 3.42 15.53 -2.82
N GLU A 6 3.39 16.77 -2.34
CA GLU A 6 2.76 17.14 -1.07
C GLU A 6 1.25 16.83 -1.07
N GLN A 7 0.55 17.08 -2.18
CA GLN A 7 -0.86 16.70 -2.34
C GLN A 7 -1.06 15.18 -2.23
N TRP A 8 -0.17 14.40 -2.84
CA TRP A 8 -0.25 12.94 -2.77
C TRP A 8 0.05 12.38 -1.38
N LEU A 9 0.98 12.97 -0.65
CA LEU A 9 1.25 12.58 0.75
C LEU A 9 0.05 12.90 1.64
N GLN A 10 -0.60 14.05 1.42
CA GLN A 10 -1.83 14.36 2.14
C GLN A 10 -2.97 13.42 1.74
N ALA A 11 -3.10 13.09 0.45
CA ALA A 11 -4.11 12.16 -0.04
C ALA A 11 -3.90 10.73 0.52
N GLU A 12 -2.65 10.28 0.60
CA GLU A 12 -2.26 9.03 1.24
C GLU A 12 -2.68 9.04 2.70
N ALA A 13 -2.24 10.04 3.47
CA ALA A 13 -2.50 10.12 4.91
C ALA A 13 -3.99 10.19 5.26
N GLN A 14 -4.80 10.86 4.43
CA GLN A 14 -6.23 11.05 4.70
C GLN A 14 -7.10 9.90 4.16
N ASN A 15 -6.78 9.35 3.00
CA ASN A 15 -7.68 8.44 2.29
C ASN A 15 -7.15 7.01 2.21
N PHE A 16 -5.85 6.82 1.98
CA PHE A 16 -5.26 5.50 1.85
C PHE A 16 -4.85 4.91 3.20
N SER A 17 -4.16 5.68 4.04
CA SER A 17 -3.58 5.24 5.30
C SER A 17 -4.62 4.67 6.27
N PRO A 18 -5.79 5.31 6.51
CA PRO A 18 -6.75 4.78 7.47
C PRO A 18 -7.32 3.39 7.11
N PRO A 19 -7.91 3.16 5.91
CA PRO A 19 -8.41 1.83 5.57
C PRO A 19 -7.29 0.82 5.33
N SER A 20 -6.14 1.23 4.79
CA SER A 20 -5.03 0.32 4.59
C SER A 20 -4.45 -0.15 5.93
N SER A 21 -4.32 0.72 6.93
CA SER A 21 -3.80 0.34 8.26
C SER A 21 -4.73 -0.63 8.99
N ALA A 22 -6.05 -0.42 8.90
CA ALA A 22 -7.02 -1.37 9.44
C ALA A 22 -6.90 -2.75 8.76
N LEU A 23 -6.73 -2.78 7.44
CA LEU A 23 -6.52 -4.02 6.69
C LEU A 23 -5.18 -4.68 7.02
N VAL A 24 -4.09 -3.91 7.18
CA VAL A 24 -2.79 -4.43 7.60
C VAL A 24 -2.90 -5.09 8.97
N PHE A 25 -3.53 -4.42 9.94
CA PHE A 25 -3.73 -5.01 11.26
C PHE A 25 -4.51 -6.33 11.16
N HIS A 26 -5.68 -6.34 10.52
CA HIS A 26 -6.52 -7.52 10.51
C HIS A 26 -6.04 -8.64 9.59
N LEU A 27 -5.46 -8.34 8.42
CA LEU A 27 -5.05 -9.35 7.44
C LEU A 27 -3.62 -9.85 7.66
N ALA A 28 -2.72 -9.00 8.16
CA ALA A 28 -1.32 -9.37 8.35
C ALA A 28 -0.97 -9.63 9.82
N PHE A 29 -1.35 -8.75 10.76
CA PHE A 29 -0.87 -8.88 12.16
C PHE A 29 -1.76 -9.73 13.07
N ALA A 30 -3.08 -9.55 13.03
CA ALA A 30 -4.01 -10.24 13.92
C ALA A 30 -3.88 -11.77 13.90
N PRO A 31 -3.72 -12.44 12.72
CA PRO A 31 -3.48 -13.89 12.67
C PRO A 31 -2.20 -14.31 13.39
N HIS A 32 -1.12 -13.53 13.29
CA HIS A 32 0.15 -13.83 13.96
C HIS A 32 0.11 -13.56 15.47
N LEU A 33 -0.80 -12.70 15.92
CA LEU A 33 -1.00 -12.37 17.34
C LEU A 33 -2.10 -13.21 18.02
N ASN A 34 -2.68 -14.20 17.32
CA ASN A 34 -3.86 -14.96 17.78
C ASN A 34 -5.05 -14.06 18.16
N ILE A 35 -5.17 -12.90 17.52
CA ILE A 35 -6.29 -11.99 17.69
C ILE A 35 -7.35 -12.35 16.65
N PRO A 36 -8.62 -12.57 17.03
CA PRO A 36 -9.69 -12.80 16.07
C PRO A 36 -9.81 -11.66 15.05
N GLN A 37 -9.95 -12.02 13.79
CA GLN A 37 -10.18 -11.06 12.73
C GLN A 37 -11.62 -10.54 12.79
N ASP A 38 -11.78 -9.21 12.81
CA ASP A 38 -13.10 -8.60 12.67
C ASP A 38 -13.46 -8.51 11.18
N HIS A 39 -14.30 -9.43 10.73
CA HIS A 39 -14.71 -9.50 9.33
C HIS A 39 -15.57 -8.30 8.88
N ALA A 40 -16.29 -7.64 9.80
CA ALA A 40 -17.05 -6.44 9.46
C ALA A 40 -16.09 -5.27 9.21
N VAL A 41 -15.10 -5.09 10.07
CA VAL A 41 -14.04 -4.07 9.90
C VAL A 41 -13.23 -4.33 8.64
N ILE A 42 -12.88 -5.59 8.34
CA ILE A 42 -12.20 -5.94 7.09
C ILE A 42 -13.07 -5.52 5.90
N ALA A 43 -14.33 -5.95 5.84
CA ALA A 43 -15.20 -5.65 4.70
C ALA A 43 -15.44 -4.15 4.49
N GLU A 44 -15.61 -3.39 5.59
CA GLU A 44 -15.76 -1.94 5.54
C GLU A 44 -14.51 -1.27 4.96
N ASN A 45 -13.32 -1.64 5.44
CA ASN A 45 -12.08 -1.02 5.00
C ASN A 45 -11.63 -1.49 3.62
N GLU A 46 -11.99 -2.69 3.19
CA GLU A 46 -11.86 -3.10 1.80
C GLU A 46 -12.68 -2.20 0.88
N LYS A 47 -13.95 -1.93 1.22
CA LYS A 47 -14.80 -1.04 0.42
C LYS A 47 -14.22 0.37 0.34
N LYS A 48 -13.75 0.92 1.46
CA LYS A 48 -13.09 2.25 1.50
C LYS A 48 -11.82 2.25 0.65
N LEU A 49 -10.95 1.25 0.81
CA LEU A 49 -9.70 1.17 0.05
C LEU A 49 -9.97 0.96 -1.45
N GLN A 50 -11.01 0.22 -1.82
CA GLN A 50 -11.42 0.06 -3.22
C GLN A 50 -11.79 1.41 -3.87
N GLN A 51 -12.47 2.30 -3.15
CA GLN A 51 -12.81 3.63 -3.68
C GLN A 51 -11.55 4.46 -3.94
N VAL A 52 -10.58 4.43 -3.02
CA VAL A 52 -9.28 5.11 -3.17
C VAL A 52 -8.52 4.55 -4.35
N LEU A 53 -8.40 3.21 -4.43
CA LEU A 53 -7.68 2.57 -5.52
C LEU A 53 -8.35 2.78 -6.88
N ASN A 54 -9.66 3.00 -6.96
CA ASN A 54 -10.33 3.40 -8.22
C ASN A 54 -9.84 4.77 -8.70
N VAL A 55 -9.75 5.76 -7.79
CA VAL A 55 -9.20 7.08 -8.12
C VAL A 55 -7.75 6.95 -8.57
N TYR A 56 -6.98 6.08 -7.92
CA TYR A 56 -5.58 5.87 -8.29
C TYR A 56 -5.46 5.21 -9.66
N ASP A 57 -6.33 4.25 -9.99
CA ASP A 57 -6.31 3.60 -11.31
C ASP A 57 -6.59 4.59 -12.44
N GLU A 58 -7.49 5.55 -12.24
CA GLU A 58 -7.75 6.63 -13.21
C GLU A 58 -6.55 7.56 -13.38
N ILE A 59 -5.87 7.92 -12.31
CA ILE A 59 -4.67 8.78 -12.35
C ILE A 59 -3.52 8.03 -13.02
N LEU A 60 -3.29 6.78 -12.62
CA LEU A 60 -2.26 5.90 -13.16
C LEU A 60 -2.55 5.44 -14.59
N SER A 61 -3.75 5.72 -15.12
CA SER A 61 -4.05 5.56 -16.56
C SER A 61 -3.44 6.67 -17.42
N LYS A 62 -3.11 7.82 -16.80
CA LYS A 62 -2.55 9.01 -17.45
C LYS A 62 -1.07 9.20 -17.17
N ASN A 63 -0.59 8.67 -16.04
CA ASN A 63 0.77 8.83 -15.54
C ASN A 63 1.41 7.46 -15.24
N GLU A 64 2.73 7.38 -15.35
CA GLU A 64 3.47 6.17 -14.92
C GLU A 64 3.37 5.95 -13.40
N TYR A 65 3.44 7.04 -12.62
CA TYR A 65 3.43 7.09 -11.15
C TYR A 65 2.34 8.04 -10.64
N LEU A 66 2.14 8.11 -9.31
CA LEU A 66 1.04 8.91 -8.73
C LEU A 66 1.21 10.41 -9.03
N ALA A 67 2.43 10.94 -8.86
CA ALA A 67 2.71 12.37 -8.99
C ALA A 67 3.08 12.82 -10.43
N GLY A 68 3.12 11.90 -11.40
CA GLY A 68 3.56 12.15 -12.78
C GLY A 68 4.29 10.94 -13.36
N ASP A 69 5.17 11.16 -14.34
CA ASP A 69 5.92 10.08 -15.00
C ASP A 69 7.25 9.74 -14.32
N GLU A 70 7.54 10.38 -13.19
CA GLU A 70 8.71 10.07 -12.37
C GLU A 70 8.31 9.47 -11.02
N PHE A 71 9.13 8.52 -10.54
CA PHE A 71 8.96 7.92 -9.22
C PHE A 71 9.28 8.94 -8.13
N THR A 72 8.38 9.12 -7.17
CA THR A 72 8.55 10.11 -6.09
C THR A 72 8.27 9.54 -4.71
N LEU A 73 8.39 10.40 -3.69
CA LEU A 73 7.99 10.08 -2.32
C LEU A 73 6.50 9.69 -2.22
N ALA A 74 5.65 10.17 -3.14
CA ALA A 74 4.24 9.75 -3.21
C ALA A 74 4.15 8.23 -3.37
N ASP A 75 4.84 7.66 -4.34
CA ASP A 75 4.81 6.21 -4.60
C ASP A 75 5.44 5.40 -3.46
N LEU A 76 6.58 5.90 -2.93
CA LEU A 76 7.28 5.28 -1.82
C LEU A 76 6.41 5.20 -0.55
N SER A 77 5.66 6.27 -0.25
CA SER A 77 4.81 6.34 0.96
C SER A 77 3.69 5.29 0.99
N HIS A 78 3.25 4.81 -0.17
CA HIS A 78 2.20 3.79 -0.25
C HIS A 78 2.72 2.35 -0.08
N LEU A 79 4.03 2.12 -0.26
CA LEU A 79 4.61 0.77 -0.28
C LEU A 79 4.44 -0.03 1.03
N PRO A 80 4.66 0.54 2.23
CA PRO A 80 4.62 -0.24 3.48
C PRO A 80 3.30 -0.97 3.70
N ASN A 81 2.18 -0.25 3.68
CA ASN A 81 0.88 -0.88 3.89
C ASN A 81 0.46 -1.74 2.69
N SER A 82 0.77 -1.31 1.46
CA SER A 82 0.49 -2.11 0.26
C SER A 82 1.17 -3.48 0.33
N HIS A 83 2.44 -3.52 0.76
CA HIS A 83 3.22 -4.75 0.89
C HIS A 83 2.57 -5.76 1.84
N TYR A 84 2.12 -5.31 3.01
CA TYR A 84 1.41 -6.17 3.95
C TYR A 84 0.05 -6.62 3.43
N ILE A 85 -0.73 -5.73 2.77
CA ILE A 85 -2.06 -6.07 2.27
C ILE A 85 -1.98 -7.16 1.18
N VAL A 86 -1.08 -7.02 0.21
CA VAL A 86 -0.97 -7.99 -0.91
C VAL A 86 -0.40 -9.35 -0.52
N SER A 87 0.10 -9.50 0.72
CA SER A 87 0.59 -10.77 1.23
C SER A 87 -0.52 -11.83 1.29
N SER A 88 -1.76 -11.42 1.60
CA SER A 88 -2.95 -12.26 1.56
C SER A 88 -3.57 -12.31 0.16
N GLU A 89 -4.19 -13.42 -0.25
CA GLU A 89 -4.93 -13.49 -1.53
C GLU A 89 -6.05 -12.44 -1.59
N ARG A 90 -6.78 -12.28 -0.48
CA ARG A 90 -7.87 -11.32 -0.31
C ARG A 90 -7.39 -9.88 -0.55
N GLY A 91 -6.32 -9.47 0.12
CA GLY A 91 -5.75 -8.14 -0.07
C GLY A 91 -5.07 -7.96 -1.44
N ARG A 92 -4.44 -9.00 -1.99
CA ARG A 92 -3.82 -8.95 -3.32
C ARG A 92 -4.83 -8.63 -4.42
N LYS A 93 -6.04 -9.20 -4.35
CA LYS A 93 -7.14 -8.92 -5.29
C LYS A 93 -7.53 -7.45 -5.33
N LEU A 94 -7.34 -6.70 -4.25
CA LEU A 94 -7.59 -5.24 -4.23
C LEU A 94 -6.64 -4.50 -5.19
N PHE A 95 -5.39 -4.95 -5.33
CA PHE A 95 -4.44 -4.31 -6.23
C PHE A 95 -4.52 -4.89 -7.64
N THR A 96 -4.64 -6.21 -7.78
CA THR A 96 -4.64 -6.87 -9.09
C THR A 96 -5.95 -6.72 -9.87
N GLY A 97 -7.05 -6.32 -9.21
CA GLY A 97 -8.34 -6.07 -9.87
C GLY A 97 -8.39 -4.78 -10.69
N ARG A 98 -7.31 -4.00 -10.72
CA ARG A 98 -7.21 -2.68 -11.35
C ARG A 98 -5.94 -2.61 -12.19
N LYS A 99 -6.06 -2.44 -13.51
CA LYS A 99 -4.96 -2.63 -14.45
C LYS A 99 -3.76 -1.71 -14.16
N ASN A 100 -4.01 -0.43 -13.93
CA ASN A 100 -2.96 0.57 -13.76
C ASN A 100 -2.37 0.51 -12.35
N VAL A 101 -3.19 0.26 -11.33
CA VAL A 101 -2.71 -0.02 -9.96
C VAL A 101 -1.85 -1.28 -9.93
N ALA A 102 -2.25 -2.35 -10.62
CA ALA A 102 -1.48 -3.59 -10.69
C ALA A 102 -0.10 -3.37 -11.33
N ARG A 103 -0.05 -2.66 -12.47
CA ARG A 103 1.21 -2.27 -13.13
C ARG A 103 2.07 -1.44 -12.19
N TRP A 104 1.51 -0.36 -11.64
CA TRP A 104 2.22 0.55 -10.75
C TRP A 104 2.79 -0.18 -9.54
N TYR A 105 1.98 -0.96 -8.83
CA TYR A 105 2.41 -1.71 -7.66
C TYR A 105 3.51 -2.74 -8.00
N ASP A 106 3.36 -3.47 -9.11
CA ASP A 106 4.39 -4.42 -9.58
C ASP A 106 5.73 -3.72 -9.82
N GLN A 107 5.70 -2.55 -10.46
CA GLN A 107 6.89 -1.76 -10.75
C GLN A 107 7.57 -1.22 -9.49
N ILE A 108 6.82 -0.59 -8.57
CA ILE A 108 7.40 0.02 -7.37
C ILE A 108 7.86 -1.02 -6.34
N SER A 109 7.17 -2.16 -6.25
CA SER A 109 7.52 -3.26 -5.33
C SER A 109 8.73 -4.07 -5.81
N LYS A 110 9.11 -3.97 -7.09
CA LYS A 110 10.30 -4.63 -7.65
C LYS A 110 11.58 -3.81 -7.55
N ARG A 111 11.52 -2.55 -7.10
CA ARG A 111 12.71 -1.70 -6.91
C ARG A 111 13.67 -2.35 -5.91
N GLU A 112 14.95 -2.41 -6.25
CA GLU A 112 15.98 -3.03 -5.40
C GLU A 112 16.07 -2.38 -4.01
N THR A 113 15.91 -1.06 -3.93
CA THR A 113 15.87 -0.34 -2.65
C THR A 113 14.68 -0.75 -1.78
N TRP A 114 13.51 -0.99 -2.37
CA TRP A 114 12.36 -1.51 -1.62
C TRP A 114 12.58 -2.96 -1.16
N LYS A 115 13.16 -3.81 -2.00
CA LYS A 115 13.52 -5.18 -1.61
C LYS A 115 14.49 -5.21 -0.43
N GLN A 116 15.43 -4.27 -0.37
CA GLN A 116 16.33 -4.11 0.79
C GLN A 116 15.54 -3.75 2.06
N VAL A 117 14.58 -2.82 1.98
CA VAL A 117 13.70 -2.50 3.12
C VAL A 117 12.93 -3.74 3.58
N VAL A 118 12.36 -4.51 2.67
CA VAL A 118 11.64 -5.77 3.00
C VAL A 118 12.59 -6.81 3.63
N LYS A 119 13.85 -6.87 3.19
CA LYS A 119 14.87 -7.73 3.81
C LYS A 119 15.17 -7.29 5.24
N MET A 120 15.39 -6.00 5.46
CA MET A 120 15.65 -5.43 6.79
C MET A 120 14.49 -5.64 7.77
N GLN A 121 13.23 -5.60 7.30
CA GLN A 121 12.06 -5.89 8.13
C GLN A 121 12.03 -7.32 8.69
N ARG A 122 12.73 -8.26 8.04
CA ARG A 122 12.84 -9.66 8.48
C ARG A 122 14.09 -9.91 9.31
N GLU A 123 15.07 -9.02 9.22
CA GLU A 123 16.25 -9.09 10.06
C GLU A 123 15.82 -8.72 11.47
N HIS A 124 16.19 -9.57 12.44
CA HIS A 124 16.05 -9.20 13.85
C HIS A 124 16.81 -7.87 13.98
N PRO A 125 16.19 -6.80 14.53
CA PRO A 125 16.94 -5.59 14.83
C PRO A 125 18.06 -6.08 15.74
N GLY A 126 19.30 -6.09 15.26
CA GLY A 126 20.44 -6.46 16.10
C GLY A 126 20.30 -5.71 17.42
N ALA A 127 20.84 -6.26 18.51
CA ALA A 127 21.01 -5.45 19.71
C ALA A 127 21.61 -4.11 19.22
N PHE A 128 20.91 -3.01 19.47
CA PHE A 128 21.48 -1.70 19.24
C PHE A 128 22.74 -1.68 20.10
N GLU A 129 23.91 -1.82 19.48
CA GLU A 129 25.20 -1.68 20.17
C GLU A 129 25.32 -0.29 20.79
#